data_AF-A0A4Z2BFV3-F1
#
_entry.id   AF-A0A4Z2BFV3-F1
#
_cell.length_a   1.000
_cell.length_b   1.000
_cell.length_c   1.000
_cell.angle_alpha   90.00
_cell.angle_beta   90.00
_cell.angle_gamma   90.00
#
_symmetry.space_group_name_H-M   'P 1'
#
loop_
_entity.id
_entity.type
_entity.pdbx_description
1 polymer ?
#
loop_
_entity_poly.entity_id
_entity_poly.type
_entity_poly.pdbx_seq_one_letter_code
_entity_poly.pdbx_strand_id
1 'polypeptide(L)'
;MLPSAAVFTMMLSCFCLHHPVGGQDCASRQEIQVSLKQVQKLLSAHETSYLQTLRNLNKKINLMQSSATKLPDRATNSTCPKLEAPANGKKLGKSQSVGHEVHFLCHPGYELVGSESRVCQESLTWSGQQTSCRDINECASSPCLNGGTCVDEVQPVLLRVW
;
A
#
# COMPACT_ATOMS: atom_id res chain seq x y z
N MET A 1 65.92 -31.27 -4.54
CA MET A 1 65.12 -31.61 -3.33
C MET A 1 64.52 -30.29 -2.84
N LEU A 2 63.24 -29.95 -2.88
CA LEU A 2 61.94 -30.53 -3.29
C LEU A 2 61.19 -29.42 -4.10
N PRO A 3 60.24 -29.73 -5.00
CA PRO A 3 59.57 -28.70 -5.80
C PRO A 3 58.52 -27.95 -4.96
N SER A 4 58.45 -26.62 -5.19
CA SER A 4 57.54 -25.64 -4.56
C SER A 4 56.03 -25.90 -4.77
N ALA A 5 55.65 -27.05 -5.33
CA ALA A 5 54.28 -27.48 -5.52
C ALA A 5 53.69 -28.22 -4.30
N ALA A 6 54.52 -28.72 -3.39
CA ALA A 6 54.06 -29.44 -2.20
C ALA A 6 53.54 -28.53 -1.07
N VAL A 7 53.92 -27.24 -1.07
CA VAL A 7 53.51 -26.28 -0.03
C VAL A 7 52.12 -25.72 -0.29
N PHE A 8 51.74 -25.55 -1.56
CA PHE A 8 50.43 -25.02 -1.95
C PHE A 8 49.29 -26.05 -1.83
N THR A 9 49.59 -27.34 -1.99
CA THR A 9 48.59 -28.41 -1.81
C THR A 9 48.27 -28.66 -0.34
N MET A 10 49.18 -28.38 0.59
CA MET A 10 48.89 -28.52 2.03
C MET A 10 48.00 -27.41 2.62
N MET A 11 47.91 -26.22 1.98
CA MET A 11 47.09 -25.11 2.50
C MET A 11 45.63 -25.17 2.06
N LEU A 12 45.29 -25.95 1.02
CA LEU A 12 43.91 -26.16 0.57
C LEU A 12 43.24 -27.38 1.20
N SER A 13 44.01 -28.31 1.79
CA SER A 13 43.48 -29.48 2.49
C SER A 13 43.33 -29.29 4.01
N CYS A 14 43.80 -28.16 4.56
CA CYS A 14 43.87 -27.98 6.03
C CYS A 14 42.64 -27.31 6.67
N PHE A 15 41.62 -26.91 5.91
CA PHE A 15 40.40 -26.32 6.50
C PHE A 15 39.35 -27.36 6.97
N CYS A 16 39.60 -28.66 6.83
CA CYS A 16 38.63 -29.68 7.28
C CYS A 16 39.21 -30.87 8.06
N LEU A 17 40.50 -30.89 8.42
CA LEU A 17 41.13 -32.12 8.92
C LEU A 17 41.90 -32.04 10.26
N HIS A 18 41.85 -30.94 11.01
CA HIS A 18 42.46 -30.92 12.35
C HIS A 18 41.70 -30.09 13.40
N HIS A 19 40.62 -30.65 13.96
CA HIS A 19 40.49 -30.82 15.43
C HIS A 19 39.28 -31.67 15.82
N PRO A 20 39.42 -32.63 16.75
CA PRO A 20 38.31 -33.23 17.49
C PRO A 20 37.96 -32.37 18.72
N VAL A 21 36.72 -32.48 19.21
CA VAL A 21 36.14 -31.90 20.44
C VAL A 21 35.39 -30.57 20.28
N GLY A 22 34.06 -30.65 20.42
CA GLY A 22 33.25 -29.58 21.03
C GLY A 22 32.30 -28.81 20.10
N GLY A 23 31.25 -29.48 19.60
CA GLY A 23 29.95 -28.93 19.18
C GLY A 23 29.88 -27.53 18.54
N GLN A 24 29.94 -27.47 17.20
CA GLN A 24 28.93 -26.77 16.39
C GLN A 24 29.03 -27.26 14.93
N ASP A 25 27.88 -27.62 14.38
CA ASP A 25 27.59 -28.33 13.13
C ASP A 25 28.10 -27.58 11.87
N CYS A 26 29.05 -28.15 11.11
CA CYS A 26 29.37 -27.69 9.75
C CYS A 26 28.66 -28.59 8.74
N ALA A 27 27.60 -28.07 8.12
CA ALA A 27 26.76 -28.84 7.20
C ALA A 27 27.57 -29.43 6.03
N SER A 28 27.39 -30.72 5.76
CA SER A 28 28.10 -31.41 4.67
C SER A 28 27.72 -30.81 3.31
N ARG A 29 28.61 -30.90 2.31
CA ARG A 29 28.31 -30.41 0.93
C ARG A 29 27.02 -31.01 0.37
N GLN A 30 26.66 -32.21 0.79
CA GLN A 30 25.41 -32.87 0.45
C GLN A 30 24.21 -32.22 1.15
N GLU A 31 24.31 -31.91 2.45
CA GLU A 31 23.27 -31.19 3.19
C GLU A 31 23.00 -29.81 2.57
N ILE A 32 24.03 -29.06 2.20
CA ILE A 32 23.88 -27.77 1.54
C ILE A 32 23.13 -27.91 0.19
N GLN A 33 23.45 -28.93 -0.59
CA GLN A 33 22.76 -29.20 -1.87
C GLN A 33 21.29 -29.59 -1.68
N VAL A 34 20.98 -30.33 -0.60
CA VAL A 34 19.60 -30.68 -0.23
C VAL A 34 18.85 -29.42 0.20
N SER A 35 19.43 -28.59 1.07
CA SER A 35 18.84 -27.34 1.52
C SER A 35 18.61 -26.36 0.36
N LEU A 36 19.55 -26.23 -0.57
CA LEU A 36 19.39 -25.39 -1.76
C LEU A 36 18.24 -25.88 -2.64
N LYS A 37 18.13 -27.18 -2.90
CA LYS A 37 17.01 -27.76 -3.65
C LYS A 37 15.67 -27.54 -2.93
N GLN A 38 15.66 -27.63 -1.62
CA GLN A 38 14.47 -27.40 -0.80
C GLN A 38 14.03 -25.92 -0.86
N VAL A 39 14.97 -24.98 -0.72
CA VAL A 39 14.70 -23.54 -0.83
C VAL A 39 14.21 -23.18 -2.23
N GLN A 40 14.83 -23.73 -3.28
CA GLN A 40 14.42 -23.47 -4.65
C GLN A 40 13.01 -24.01 -4.95
N LYS A 41 12.65 -25.16 -4.36
CA LYS A 41 11.29 -25.70 -4.42
C LYS A 41 10.28 -24.83 -3.68
N LEU A 42 10.65 -24.28 -2.52
CA LEU A 42 9.80 -23.36 -1.76
C LEU A 42 9.58 -22.03 -2.51
N LEU A 43 10.63 -21.49 -3.13
CA LEU A 43 10.55 -20.27 -3.93
C LEU A 43 9.65 -20.45 -5.16
N SER A 44 9.80 -21.56 -5.89
CA SER A 44 8.92 -21.83 -7.04
C SER A 44 7.47 -22.10 -6.65
N ALA A 45 7.25 -22.76 -5.50
CA ALA A 45 5.91 -22.90 -4.92
C ALA A 45 5.30 -21.54 -4.53
N HIS A 46 6.08 -20.63 -3.96
CA HIS A 46 5.61 -19.28 -3.63
C HIS A 46 5.28 -18.45 -4.87
N GLU A 47 6.14 -18.48 -5.89
CA GLU A 47 5.93 -17.79 -7.17
C GLU A 47 4.66 -18.28 -7.87
N THR A 48 4.45 -19.59 -7.95
CA THR A 48 3.25 -20.17 -8.54
C THR A 48 1.99 -19.80 -7.76
N SER A 49 2.04 -19.83 -6.43
CA SER A 49 0.93 -19.40 -5.56
C SER A 49 0.59 -17.91 -5.74
N TYR A 50 1.60 -17.05 -5.79
CA TYR A 50 1.43 -15.61 -6.03
C TYR A 50 0.83 -15.34 -7.41
N LEU A 51 1.36 -15.95 -8.46
CA LEU A 51 0.83 -15.82 -9.83
C LEU A 51 -0.60 -16.35 -9.94
N GLN A 52 -0.93 -17.43 -9.25
CA GLN A 52 -2.30 -17.96 -9.21
C GLN A 52 -3.25 -16.99 -8.50
N THR A 53 -2.82 -16.42 -7.38
CA THR A 53 -3.57 -15.37 -6.66
C THR A 53 -3.81 -14.17 -7.57
N LEU A 54 -2.78 -13.69 -8.30
CA LEU A 54 -2.93 -12.61 -9.27
C LEU A 54 -3.92 -12.94 -10.38
N ARG A 55 -3.90 -14.16 -10.93
CA ARG A 55 -4.89 -14.59 -11.93
C ARG A 55 -6.31 -14.58 -11.37
N ASN A 56 -6.49 -15.03 -10.13
CA ASN A 56 -7.80 -15.03 -9.47
C ASN A 56 -8.30 -13.60 -9.23
N LEU A 57 -7.42 -12.71 -8.77
CA LEU A 57 -7.73 -11.29 -8.61
C LEU A 57 -8.10 -10.64 -9.95
N ASN A 58 -7.34 -10.93 -11.01
CA ASN A 58 -7.64 -10.40 -12.34
C ASN A 58 -8.98 -10.92 -12.86
N LYS A 59 -9.33 -12.19 -12.63
CA LYS A 59 -10.68 -12.70 -12.93
C LYS A 59 -11.76 -11.95 -12.15
N LYS A 60 -11.56 -11.68 -10.86
CA LYS A 60 -12.50 -10.90 -10.04
C LYS A 60 -12.65 -9.46 -10.56
N ILE A 61 -11.55 -8.82 -10.97
CA ILE A 61 -11.55 -7.50 -11.61
C ILE A 61 -12.35 -7.55 -12.93
N ASN A 62 -12.09 -8.52 -13.81
CA ASN A 62 -12.81 -8.65 -15.07
C ASN A 62 -14.31 -8.92 -14.85
N LEU A 63 -14.68 -9.70 -13.84
CA LEU A 63 -16.08 -9.90 -13.46
C LEU A 63 -16.74 -8.57 -13.03
N MET A 64 -16.07 -7.79 -12.17
CA MET A 64 -16.56 -6.46 -11.75
C MET A 64 -16.57 -5.44 -12.90
N GLN A 65 -15.62 -5.55 -13.84
CA GLN A 65 -15.57 -4.72 -15.03
C GLN A 65 -16.67 -5.11 -16.03
N SER A 66 -17.02 -6.39 -16.17
CA SER A 66 -18.08 -6.86 -17.07
C SER A 66 -19.47 -6.30 -16.70
N SER A 67 -19.67 -5.97 -15.42
CA SER A 67 -20.82 -5.20 -14.91
C SER A 67 -20.72 -3.70 -15.18
N ALA A 68 -19.52 -3.16 -15.45
CA ALA A 68 -19.28 -1.77 -15.82
C ALA A 68 -19.27 -1.52 -17.35
N THR A 69 -18.96 -2.53 -18.17
CA THR A 69 -18.93 -2.43 -19.65
C THR A 69 -20.23 -2.85 -20.36
N LYS A 70 -21.25 -3.33 -19.62
CA LYS A 70 -22.62 -3.49 -20.15
C LYS A 70 -23.53 -2.36 -19.67
N LEU A 71 -23.19 -1.12 -20.01
CA LEU A 71 -24.19 -0.06 -20.07
C LEU A 71 -24.49 0.23 -21.55
N PRO A 72 -25.74 0.02 -22.00
CA PRO A 72 -26.15 0.42 -23.32
C PRO A 72 -26.14 1.95 -23.37
N ASP A 73 -25.65 2.48 -24.48
CA ASP A 73 -25.64 3.89 -24.85
C ASP A 73 -27.07 4.38 -25.13
N ARG A 74 -27.93 4.35 -24.11
CA ARG A 74 -29.29 4.88 -24.16
C ARG A 74 -29.36 6.10 -23.25
N ALA A 75 -29.03 7.24 -23.84
CA ALA A 75 -29.29 8.56 -23.30
C ALA A 75 -30.79 8.77 -23.03
N THR A 76 -31.22 8.38 -21.84
CA THR A 76 -32.21 9.16 -21.10
C THR A 76 -31.44 9.73 -19.92
N ASN A 77 -31.34 11.05 -19.85
CA ASN A 77 -30.55 11.85 -18.91
C ASN A 77 -30.92 11.58 -17.42
N SER A 78 -30.62 10.38 -16.93
CA SER A 78 -30.88 9.94 -15.56
C SER A 78 -29.56 9.90 -14.80
N THR A 79 -28.93 11.07 -14.68
CA THR A 79 -27.70 11.28 -13.92
C THR A 79 -27.94 12.28 -12.81
N CYS A 80 -27.26 12.10 -11.68
CA CYS A 80 -27.30 13.07 -10.59
C CYS A 80 -26.57 14.36 -10.96
N PRO A 81 -26.88 15.50 -10.29
CA PRO A 81 -26.20 16.78 -10.52
C PRO A 81 -24.68 16.66 -10.38
N LYS A 82 -23.93 17.43 -11.17
CA LYS A 82 -22.49 17.43 -11.09
C LYS A 82 -22.01 17.98 -9.74
N LEU A 83 -21.34 17.13 -8.97
CA LEU A 83 -20.60 17.55 -7.79
C LEU A 83 -19.19 18.02 -8.19
N GLU A 84 -18.83 19.18 -7.68
CA GLU A 84 -17.48 19.75 -7.77
C GLU A 84 -16.62 19.25 -6.60
N ALA A 85 -15.30 19.41 -6.73
CA ALA A 85 -14.39 19.14 -5.62
C ALA A 85 -14.56 20.23 -4.53
N PRO A 86 -14.50 19.85 -3.24
CA PRO A 86 -14.49 20.84 -2.16
C PRO A 86 -13.24 21.71 -2.26
N ALA A 87 -13.37 22.98 -1.86
CA ALA A 87 -12.21 23.85 -1.68
C ALA A 87 -11.24 23.18 -0.71
N ASN A 88 -9.94 23.26 -0.97
CA ASN A 88 -8.90 22.57 -0.20
C ASN A 88 -9.13 21.05 -0.07
N GLY A 89 -9.72 20.44 -1.10
CA GLY A 89 -9.83 18.99 -1.19
C GLY A 89 -9.92 18.48 -2.62
N LYS A 90 -10.26 17.20 -2.74
CA LYS A 90 -10.34 16.43 -3.97
C LYS A 90 -11.63 15.63 -3.99
N LYS A 91 -12.18 15.46 -5.18
CA LYS A 91 -13.26 14.51 -5.47
C LYS A 91 -12.70 13.34 -6.28
N LEU A 92 -12.96 12.13 -5.82
CA LEU A 92 -12.67 10.88 -6.51
C LEU A 92 -13.96 10.30 -7.10
N GLY A 93 -13.88 9.82 -8.34
CA GLY A 93 -15.04 9.30 -9.08
C GLY A 93 -15.55 10.29 -10.14
N LYS A 94 -15.76 9.79 -11.36
CA LYS A 94 -16.13 10.60 -12.53
C LYS A 94 -17.59 10.40 -12.96
N SER A 95 -18.19 9.25 -12.65
CA SER A 95 -19.56 8.92 -13.06
C SER A 95 -20.59 9.59 -12.14
N GLN A 96 -21.74 9.92 -12.71
CA GLN A 96 -22.90 10.51 -12.05
C GLN A 96 -24.15 9.65 -12.25
N SER A 97 -23.98 8.45 -12.81
CA SER A 97 -25.09 7.53 -13.05
C SER A 97 -25.56 6.94 -11.72
N VAL A 98 -26.84 6.60 -11.65
CA VAL A 98 -27.44 5.93 -10.48
C VAL A 98 -26.61 4.71 -10.07
N GLY A 99 -26.38 4.56 -8.77
CA GLY A 99 -25.56 3.51 -8.16
C GLY A 99 -24.06 3.81 -8.11
N HIS A 100 -23.56 4.82 -8.81
CA HIS A 100 -22.15 5.22 -8.67
C HIS A 100 -21.91 6.01 -7.39
N GLU A 101 -20.75 5.74 -6.79
CA GLU A 101 -20.24 6.40 -5.59
C GLU A 101 -19.09 7.34 -5.95
N VAL A 102 -19.05 8.49 -5.27
CA VAL A 102 -17.92 9.42 -5.28
C VAL A 102 -17.41 9.58 -3.86
N HIS A 103 -16.09 9.75 -3.73
CA HIS A 103 -15.43 9.98 -2.44
C HIS A 103 -14.77 11.35 -2.42
N PHE A 104 -14.66 11.93 -1.24
CA PHE A 104 -14.07 13.22 -1.01
C PHE A 104 -12.90 13.10 -0.05
N LEU A 105 -11.84 13.86 -0.33
CA LEU A 105 -10.64 13.90 0.48
C LEU A 105 -10.26 15.36 0.70
N CYS A 106 -9.86 15.71 1.92
CA CYS A 106 -9.31 17.03 2.18
C CYS A 106 -7.79 17.03 2.00
N HIS A 107 -7.24 18.19 1.62
CA HIS A 107 -5.81 18.39 1.59
C HIS A 107 -5.25 18.34 3.02
N PRO A 108 -3.95 18.06 3.17
CA PRO A 108 -3.30 18.10 4.48
C PRO A 108 -3.53 19.46 5.16
N GLY A 109 -3.83 19.46 6.47
CA GLY A 109 -4.18 20.67 7.24
C GLY A 109 -5.67 20.97 7.33
N TYR A 110 -6.50 20.18 6.64
CA TYR A 110 -7.95 20.34 6.64
C TYR A 110 -8.66 19.07 7.10
N GLU A 111 -9.75 19.24 7.84
CA GLU A 111 -10.69 18.20 8.24
C GLU A 111 -11.91 18.15 7.32
N LEU A 112 -12.42 16.94 7.09
CA LEU A 112 -13.61 16.71 6.29
C LEU A 112 -14.86 16.96 7.13
N VAL A 113 -15.73 17.85 6.65
CA VAL A 113 -17.05 18.12 7.22
C VAL A 113 -18.12 17.67 6.22
N GLY A 114 -19.09 16.89 6.69
CA GLY A 114 -20.16 16.32 5.87
C GLY A 114 -19.91 14.85 5.53
N SER A 115 -20.35 14.41 4.36
CA SER A 115 -20.21 13.00 3.95
C SER A 115 -18.89 12.75 3.23
N GLU A 116 -18.12 11.75 3.70
CA GLU A 116 -16.88 11.30 3.03
C GLU A 116 -17.17 10.70 1.65
N SER A 117 -18.29 9.99 1.52
CA SER A 117 -18.75 9.43 0.25
C SER A 117 -20.23 9.71 -0.01
N ARG A 118 -20.60 9.76 -1.29
CA ARG A 118 -21.97 10.01 -1.74
C ARG A 118 -22.29 9.10 -2.92
N VAL A 119 -23.49 8.53 -2.92
CA VAL A 119 -23.99 7.62 -3.95
C VAL A 119 -25.12 8.30 -4.71
N CYS A 120 -25.12 8.20 -6.04
CA CYS A 120 -26.21 8.68 -6.86
C CYS A 120 -27.41 7.73 -6.72
N GLN A 121 -28.52 8.21 -6.17
CA GLN A 121 -29.71 7.41 -5.91
C GLN A 121 -30.64 7.38 -7.13
N GLU A 122 -31.59 6.44 -7.17
CA GLU A 122 -32.61 6.35 -8.22
C GLU A 122 -33.46 7.63 -8.34
N SER A 123 -33.57 8.40 -7.26
CA SER A 123 -34.19 9.72 -7.20
C SER A 123 -33.41 10.82 -7.93
N LEU A 124 -32.27 10.50 -8.56
CA LEU A 124 -31.35 11.45 -9.19
C LEU A 124 -30.78 12.48 -8.21
N THR A 125 -30.71 12.12 -6.93
CA THR A 125 -30.10 12.90 -5.87
C THR A 125 -28.91 12.15 -5.30
N TRP A 126 -27.88 12.90 -4.89
CA TRP A 126 -26.78 12.33 -4.16
C TRP A 126 -27.17 12.09 -2.70
N SER A 127 -26.86 10.89 -2.20
CA SER A 127 -26.99 10.59 -0.77
C SER A 127 -26.07 11.50 0.06
N GLY A 128 -26.31 11.52 1.37
CA GLY A 128 -25.45 12.23 2.33
C GLY A 128 -25.52 13.75 2.23
N GLN A 129 -24.59 14.39 2.92
CA GLN A 129 -24.50 15.83 3.07
C GLN A 129 -23.41 16.41 2.18
N GLN A 130 -23.51 17.71 1.88
CA GLN A 130 -22.47 18.41 1.13
C GLN A 130 -21.15 18.35 1.89
N THR A 131 -20.08 17.98 1.19
CA THR A 131 -18.74 17.89 1.76
C THR A 131 -18.02 19.23 1.64
N SER A 132 -17.34 19.63 2.71
CA SER A 132 -16.40 20.76 2.73
C SER A 132 -15.15 20.37 3.51
N CYS A 133 -14.05 21.08 3.25
CA CYS A 133 -12.80 20.93 3.98
C CYS A 133 -12.60 22.18 4.82
N ARG A 134 -12.59 22.00 6.15
CA ARG A 134 -12.39 23.07 7.12
C ARG A 134 -10.96 23.01 7.62
N ASP A 135 -10.34 24.17 7.76
CA ASP A 135 -8.99 24.27 8.31
C ASP A 135 -8.97 23.70 9.73
N ILE A 136 -8.01 22.85 10.03
CA ILE A 136 -7.82 22.28 11.36
C ILE A 136 -7.17 23.35 12.20
N ASN A 137 -7.75 23.66 13.36
CA ASN A 137 -7.12 24.58 14.30
C ASN A 137 -6.25 23.81 15.29
N GLU A 138 -4.94 23.72 15.03
CA GLU A 138 -4.00 23.04 15.92
C GLU A 138 -3.85 23.74 17.28
N CYS A 139 -4.25 25.01 17.37
CA CYS A 139 -4.23 25.82 18.59
C CYS A 139 -5.56 25.80 19.37
N ALA A 140 -6.54 24.97 18.97
CA ALA A 140 -7.84 24.92 19.62
C ALA A 140 -7.77 24.50 21.10
N SER A 141 -6.73 23.76 21.49
CA SER A 141 -6.42 23.47 22.89
C SER A 141 -5.83 24.71 23.57
N SER A 142 -6.70 25.51 24.20
CA SER A 142 -6.28 26.64 25.03
C SER A 142 -6.23 26.25 26.51
N PRO A 143 -5.12 26.55 27.24
CA PRO A 143 -3.85 27.08 26.74
C PRO A 143 -2.91 25.99 26.21
N CYS A 144 -2.02 26.37 25.30
CA CYS A 144 -0.86 25.55 24.97
C CYS A 144 0.00 25.34 26.22
N LEU A 145 0.47 24.10 26.44
CA LEU A 145 1.25 23.79 27.64
C LEU A 145 2.56 24.61 27.68
N ASN A 146 3.02 24.90 28.90
CA ASN A 146 4.33 25.54 29.19
C ASN A 146 4.52 26.98 28.70
N GLY A 147 3.45 27.74 28.47
CA GLY A 147 3.57 29.17 28.14
C GLY A 147 4.06 29.46 26.71
N GLY A 148 3.98 28.47 25.81
CA GLY A 148 4.25 28.66 24.39
C GLY A 148 3.15 29.47 23.68
N THR A 149 3.52 30.12 22.58
CA THR A 149 2.56 30.76 21.65
C THR A 149 2.31 29.81 20.49
N CYS A 150 1.06 29.43 20.25
CA CYS A 150 0.68 28.62 19.09
C CYS A 150 0.26 29.52 17.94
N VAL A 151 0.66 29.15 16.73
CA VAL A 151 0.28 29.81 15.48
C VAL A 151 -0.42 28.77 14.62
N ASP A 152 -1.62 29.11 14.17
CA ASP A 152 -2.44 28.29 13.27
C ASP A 152 -1.81 28.30 11.88
N GLU A 153 -1.35 27.13 11.39
CA GLU A 153 -0.74 26.98 10.06
C GLU A 153 -1.43 25.85 9.30
N VAL A 154 -1.81 26.14 8.05
CA VAL A 154 -2.51 25.24 7.11
C VAL A 154 -1.69 23.97 6.72
N GLN A 155 -0.53 23.74 7.34
CA GLN A 155 0.42 22.70 6.98
C GLN A 155 0.59 21.69 8.12
N PRO A 156 0.20 20.41 7.94
CA PRO A 156 0.25 19.43 9.03
C PRO A 156 1.67 18.92 9.34
N VAL A 157 2.72 19.63 8.91
CA VAL A 157 4.12 19.20 9.05
C VAL A 157 5.07 20.28 9.53
N LEU A 158 4.60 21.43 10.04
CA LEU A 158 5.50 22.40 10.68
C LEU A 158 4.91 22.99 11.96
N LEU A 159 5.20 22.35 13.10
CA LEU A 159 5.21 23.04 14.38
C LEU A 159 6.43 23.97 14.38
N ARG A 160 6.23 25.25 14.07
CA ARG A 160 7.24 26.29 14.35
C ARG A 160 7.15 26.67 15.82
N VAL A 161 7.97 26.02 16.63
CA VAL A 161 8.24 26.49 18.00
C VAL A 161 9.36 27.53 17.90
N TRP A 162 9.04 28.80 18.13
CA TRP A 162 10.02 29.87 18.34
C TRP A 162 10.55 29.83 19.78
#